data_AF-A0A2W0DSV8-F1
#
_entry.id   AF-A0A2W0DSV8-F1
#
_cell.length_a   1.000
_cell.length_b   1.000
_cell.length_c   1.000
_cell.angle_alpha   90.00
_cell.angle_beta   90.00
_cell.angle_gamma   90.00
#
_symmetry.space_group_name_H-M   'P 1'
#
loop_
_entity.id
_entity.type
_entity.pdbx_description
1 polymer ?
#
loop_
_entity_poly.entity_id
_entity_poly.type
_entity_poly.pdbx_seq_one_letter_code
_entity_poly.pdbx_strand_id
1 'polypeptide(L)'
;MSDQYPPRDPYGQQPRQSGQQPWSQQPPGQYAQHGAGQPGGGRSEPPLWAPWYGIPFPQAFLRFWKKYVRFDGRASQSEYWFWALWYLIGSAAAGIIGNGFNVLPFVDDGSDGLGSLWSLACALGFIALTVRRLHDVNLSGLLALLFVIPPIGILFSLIIGLISSNPQGQQYDRPLQR
;
A
#
# COMPACT_ATOMS: atom_id res chain seq x y z
N MET A 1 -25.90 31.44 -54.45
CA MET A 1 -24.57 30.99 -54.01
C MET A 1 -24.71 30.62 -52.55
N SER A 2 -24.77 29.32 -52.28
CA SER A 2 -25.06 28.73 -50.97
C SER A 2 -23.74 28.47 -50.24
N ASP A 3 -23.47 29.21 -49.17
CA ASP A 3 -22.31 29.00 -48.30
C ASP A 3 -22.56 27.78 -47.41
N GLN A 4 -21.96 26.66 -47.80
CA GLN A 4 -22.02 25.38 -47.13
C GLN A 4 -20.78 25.26 -46.22
N TYR A 5 -20.97 25.39 -44.91
CA TYR A 5 -19.94 25.08 -43.92
C TYR A 5 -19.57 23.58 -43.99
N PRO A 6 -18.28 23.20 -43.92
CA PRO A 6 -17.90 21.81 -43.78
C PRO A 6 -18.22 21.30 -42.35
N PRO A 7 -18.62 20.02 -42.19
CA PRO A 7 -18.83 19.42 -40.87
C PRO A 7 -17.54 19.36 -40.05
N ARG A 8 -17.62 19.66 -38.75
CA ARG A 8 -16.55 19.38 -37.78
C ARG A 8 -16.71 17.95 -37.28
N ASP A 9 -15.79 17.06 -37.66
CA ASP A 9 -15.67 15.72 -37.06
C ASP A 9 -15.18 15.83 -35.60
N PRO A 10 -15.89 15.27 -34.59
CA PRO A 10 -15.52 15.42 -33.18
C PRO A 10 -14.59 14.34 -32.63
N TYR A 11 -14.08 13.41 -33.44
CA TYR A 11 -13.25 12.30 -32.95
C TYR A 11 -12.01 12.06 -33.81
N GLY A 12 -11.04 12.97 -33.72
CA GLY A 12 -9.69 12.75 -34.22
C GLY A 12 -8.94 11.78 -33.31
N GLN A 13 -8.79 10.53 -33.76
CA GLN A 13 -7.81 9.59 -33.21
C GLN A 13 -6.39 10.14 -33.46
N GLN A 14 -5.59 10.32 -32.41
CA GLN A 14 -4.17 10.62 -32.56
C GLN A 14 -3.32 9.35 -32.45
N PRO A 15 -2.32 9.16 -33.34
CA PRO A 15 -1.54 7.94 -33.45
C PRO A 15 -0.54 7.79 -32.29
N ARG A 16 -0.32 6.53 -31.88
CA ARG A 16 0.71 6.15 -30.90
C ARG A 16 2.10 6.50 -31.43
N GLN A 17 2.72 7.55 -30.89
CA GLN A 17 4.16 7.75 -31.01
C GLN A 17 4.88 7.07 -29.85
N SER A 18 5.52 5.95 -30.18
CA SER A 18 6.66 5.40 -29.45
C SER A 18 7.77 6.45 -29.40
N GLY A 19 8.01 7.04 -28.23
CA GLY A 19 9.03 8.06 -28.02
C GLY A 19 9.57 7.98 -26.60
N GLN A 20 10.85 7.63 -26.50
CA GLN A 20 11.67 7.70 -25.29
C GLN A 20 11.54 9.10 -24.65
N GLN A 21 11.32 9.20 -23.33
CA GLN A 21 11.37 10.49 -22.64
C GLN A 21 12.44 10.50 -21.54
N PRO A 22 13.48 11.36 -21.68
CA PRO A 22 14.53 11.57 -20.69
C PRO A 22 14.02 12.50 -19.58
N TRP A 23 14.51 12.28 -18.36
CA TRP A 23 14.21 13.01 -17.12
C TRP A 23 13.51 14.37 -17.28
N SER A 24 12.18 14.38 -17.08
CA SER A 24 11.39 15.60 -16.89
C SER A 24 10.69 15.56 -15.54
N GLN A 25 10.88 16.63 -14.78
CA GLN A 25 10.24 16.99 -13.52
C GLN A 25 8.73 16.65 -13.58
N GLN A 26 8.30 15.68 -12.77
CA GLN A 26 6.89 15.31 -12.69
C GLN A 26 6.16 16.32 -11.79
N PRO A 27 5.07 16.95 -12.26
CA PRO A 27 4.35 17.94 -11.47
C PRO A 27 3.75 17.28 -10.20
N PRO A 28 3.76 17.98 -9.06
CA PRO A 28 3.25 17.46 -7.80
C PRO A 28 1.72 17.29 -7.88
N GLY A 29 1.27 16.11 -8.32
CA GLY A 29 -0.15 15.80 -8.45
C GLY A 29 -0.48 14.47 -9.16
N GLN A 30 0.42 13.89 -9.96
CA GLN A 30 0.06 12.70 -10.77
C GLN A 30 -0.09 11.39 -9.97
N TYR A 31 0.53 11.27 -8.80
CA TYR A 31 0.32 10.12 -7.90
C TYR A 31 -1.04 10.17 -7.19
N ALA A 32 -1.67 11.34 -7.07
CA ALA A 32 -3.03 11.47 -6.52
C ALA A 32 -4.10 10.99 -7.52
N GLN A 33 -3.77 10.87 -8.81
CA GLN A 33 -4.71 10.48 -9.86
C GLN A 33 -4.83 8.96 -10.05
N HIS A 34 -4.08 8.15 -9.29
CA HIS A 34 -4.23 6.70 -9.28
C HIS A 34 -5.34 6.22 -8.32
N GLY A 35 -6.24 7.11 -7.88
CA GLY A 35 -7.24 6.80 -6.88
C GLY A 35 -8.44 7.74 -6.89
N ALA A 36 -9.27 7.68 -7.92
CA ALA A 36 -10.70 7.99 -7.82
C ALA A 36 -11.47 7.40 -9.01
N GLY A 37 -12.16 6.28 -8.77
CA GLY A 37 -13.28 5.77 -9.58
C GLY A 37 -13.03 5.53 -11.08
N GLN A 38 -12.84 4.27 -11.47
CA GLN A 38 -13.29 3.83 -12.80
C GLN A 38 -13.58 2.32 -12.82
N PRO A 39 -14.86 1.92 -12.96
CA PRO A 39 -15.21 0.56 -13.34
C PRO A 39 -14.92 0.40 -14.84
N GLY A 40 -13.88 -0.37 -15.18
CA GLY A 40 -13.59 -0.72 -16.58
C GLY A 40 -12.56 0.17 -17.29
N GLY A 41 -11.28 0.00 -16.95
CA GLY A 41 -10.16 0.55 -17.69
C GLY A 41 -8.86 -0.07 -17.17
N GLY A 42 -8.03 -0.62 -18.04
CA GLY A 42 -6.87 -1.46 -17.67
C GLY A 42 -5.98 -0.80 -16.62
N ARG A 43 -6.00 -1.34 -15.40
CA ARG A 43 -5.13 -0.91 -14.29
C ARG A 43 -3.70 -1.34 -14.61
N SER A 44 -2.86 -0.46 -15.13
CA SER A 44 -1.41 -0.70 -15.11
C SER A 44 -0.97 -0.82 -13.65
N GLU A 45 -0.45 -1.98 -13.25
CA GLU A 45 0.05 -2.22 -11.89
C GLU A 45 1.11 -1.16 -11.57
N PRO A 46 0.92 -0.34 -10.51
CA PRO A 46 1.92 0.65 -10.13
C PRO A 46 3.18 -0.08 -9.65
N PRO A 47 4.37 0.51 -9.87
CA PRO A 47 5.62 -0.11 -9.47
C PRO A 47 5.65 -0.38 -7.96
N LEU A 48 6.48 -1.33 -7.51
CA LEU A 48 6.46 -1.79 -6.11
C LEU A 48 6.80 -0.70 -5.08
N TRP A 49 7.55 0.32 -5.45
CA TRP A 49 7.87 1.45 -4.55
C TRP A 49 6.71 2.43 -4.40
N ALA A 50 5.76 2.46 -5.35
CA ALA A 50 4.62 3.38 -5.33
C ALA A 50 3.42 2.78 -4.56
N PRO A 51 2.54 3.62 -3.98
CA PRO A 51 1.32 3.14 -3.33
C PRO A 51 0.26 2.76 -4.36
N TRP A 52 -0.43 1.63 -4.18
CA TRP A 52 -1.59 1.26 -5.01
C TRP A 52 -2.90 1.59 -4.30
N TYR A 53 -3.48 2.74 -4.62
CA TYR A 53 -4.77 3.15 -4.07
C TYR A 53 -5.92 2.31 -4.67
N GLY A 54 -6.81 1.79 -3.83
CA GLY A 54 -7.95 0.98 -4.29
C GLY A 54 -7.56 -0.38 -4.87
N ILE A 55 -6.42 -0.93 -4.46
CA ILE A 55 -5.99 -2.28 -4.82
C ILE A 55 -7.05 -3.32 -4.40
N PRO A 56 -7.35 -4.37 -5.18
CA PRO A 56 -8.21 -5.45 -4.70
C PRO A 56 -7.45 -6.36 -3.73
N PHE A 57 -8.18 -7.05 -2.84
CA PHE A 57 -7.59 -7.88 -1.78
C PHE A 57 -6.53 -8.89 -2.27
N PRO A 58 -6.78 -9.74 -3.30
CA PRO A 58 -5.79 -10.73 -3.73
C PRO A 58 -4.45 -10.11 -4.16
N GLN A 59 -4.52 -8.95 -4.83
CA GLN A 59 -3.37 -8.21 -5.31
C GLN A 59 -2.62 -7.55 -4.16
N ALA A 60 -3.34 -7.05 -3.14
CA ALA A 60 -2.74 -6.54 -1.91
C ALA A 60 -1.96 -7.63 -1.18
N PHE A 61 -2.53 -8.83 -1.08
CA PHE A 61 -1.87 -9.97 -0.46
C PHE A 61 -0.58 -10.35 -1.20
N LEU A 62 -0.63 -10.52 -2.52
CA LEU A 62 0.56 -10.83 -3.32
C LEU A 62 1.62 -9.72 -3.23
N ARG A 63 1.18 -8.46 -3.27
CA ARG A 63 2.06 -7.28 -3.19
C ARG A 63 2.71 -7.15 -1.81
N PHE A 64 2.05 -7.57 -0.74
CA PHE A 64 2.63 -7.65 0.60
C PHE A 64 3.82 -8.61 0.62
N TRP A 65 3.65 -9.84 0.12
CA TRP A 65 4.74 -10.82 0.06
C TRP A 65 5.90 -10.37 -0.84
N LYS A 66 5.61 -9.71 -1.97
CA LYS A 66 6.65 -9.10 -2.83
C LYS A 66 7.46 -8.01 -2.12
N LYS A 67 6.86 -7.31 -1.15
CA LYS A 67 7.49 -6.21 -0.40
C LYS A 67 7.83 -6.59 1.05
N TYR A 68 7.78 -7.87 1.42
CA TYR A 68 7.74 -8.31 2.80
C TYR A 68 8.83 -7.68 3.70
N VAL A 69 10.10 -7.74 3.31
CA VAL A 69 11.24 -7.11 4.03
C VAL A 69 11.74 -5.83 3.35
N ARG A 70 10.87 -5.15 2.57
CA ARG A 70 11.19 -3.82 2.00
C ARG A 70 10.64 -2.73 2.89
N PHE A 71 11.53 -1.87 3.35
CA PHE A 71 11.22 -0.68 4.16
C PHE A 71 11.16 0.60 3.31
N ASP A 72 11.49 0.51 2.03
CA ASP A 72 11.46 1.62 1.09
C ASP A 72 10.10 1.75 0.38
N GLY A 73 9.79 2.97 -0.08
CA GLY A 73 8.56 3.28 -0.78
C GLY A 73 7.35 3.53 0.14
N ARG A 74 6.17 3.52 -0.47
CA ARG A 74 4.90 3.88 0.17
C ARG A 74 3.86 2.75 0.07
N ALA A 75 2.95 2.73 1.05
CA ALA A 75 1.80 1.84 1.08
C ALA A 75 0.50 2.65 1.22
N SER A 76 -0.47 2.34 0.37
CA SER A 76 -1.80 2.95 0.44
C SER A 76 -2.58 2.46 1.66
N GLN A 77 -3.65 3.19 2.02
CA GLN A 77 -4.58 2.76 3.07
C GLN A 77 -5.18 1.37 2.77
N SER A 78 -5.55 1.11 1.52
CA SER A 78 -6.11 -0.19 1.14
C SER A 78 -5.11 -1.34 1.29
N GLU A 79 -3.83 -1.13 0.93
CA GLU A 79 -2.77 -2.14 1.16
C GLU A 79 -2.64 -2.45 2.67
N TYR A 80 -2.69 -1.40 3.50
CA TYR A 80 -2.60 -1.51 4.95
C TYR A 80 -3.79 -2.26 5.57
N TRP A 81 -5.02 -1.87 5.21
CA TRP A 81 -6.24 -2.46 5.78
C TRP A 81 -6.49 -3.90 5.31
N PHE A 82 -6.17 -4.25 4.06
CA PHE A 82 -6.32 -5.65 3.63
C PHE A 82 -5.40 -6.59 4.38
N TRP A 83 -4.19 -6.14 4.72
CA TRP A 83 -3.31 -6.93 5.58
C TRP A 83 -3.84 -7.03 7.01
N ALA A 84 -4.31 -5.94 7.60
CA ALA A 84 -4.93 -5.94 8.92
C ALA A 84 -6.16 -6.88 8.99
N LEU A 85 -6.99 -6.90 7.95
CA LEU A 85 -8.15 -7.80 7.83
C LEU A 85 -7.73 -9.26 7.67
N TRP A 86 -6.76 -9.55 6.79
CA TRP A 86 -6.21 -10.90 6.64
C TRP A 86 -5.71 -11.44 7.97
N TYR A 87 -5.03 -10.60 8.73
CA TYR A 87 -4.52 -10.93 10.04
C TYR A 87 -5.63 -11.20 11.06
N LEU A 88 -6.65 -10.35 11.11
CA LEU A 88 -7.82 -10.54 11.98
C LEU A 88 -8.55 -11.86 11.68
N ILE A 89 -8.66 -12.23 10.42
CA ILE A 89 -9.24 -13.52 10.01
C ILE A 89 -8.35 -14.68 10.47
N GLY A 90 -7.02 -14.55 10.29
CA GLY A 90 -6.06 -15.54 10.77
C GLY A 90 -6.10 -15.74 12.27
N SER A 91 -6.18 -14.66 13.05
CA SER A 91 -6.27 -14.74 14.52
C SER A 91 -7.61 -15.31 15.00
N ALA A 92 -8.72 -14.98 14.32
CA ALA A 92 -10.02 -15.58 14.59
C ALA A 92 -10.01 -17.10 14.32
N ALA A 93 -9.46 -17.52 13.18
CA ALA A 93 -9.36 -18.93 12.84
C ALA A 93 -8.48 -19.71 13.84
N ALA A 94 -7.33 -19.15 14.22
CA ALA A 94 -6.46 -19.73 15.23
C ALA A 94 -7.16 -19.83 16.60
N GLY A 95 -7.91 -18.80 16.99
CA GLY A 95 -8.62 -18.79 18.27
C GLY A 95 -9.79 -19.77 18.37
N ILE A 96 -10.44 -20.07 17.25
CA ILE A 96 -11.47 -21.14 17.16
C ILE A 96 -10.83 -22.52 17.40
N ILE A 97 -9.63 -22.74 16.88
CA ILE A 97 -8.93 -24.03 17.00
C ILE A 97 -8.27 -24.17 18.38
N GLY A 98 -7.72 -23.08 18.93
CA GLY A 98 -6.94 -23.06 20.17
C GLY A 98 -7.70 -22.69 21.45
N ASN A 99 -9.02 -22.46 21.41
CA ASN A 99 -9.83 -21.98 22.54
C ASN A 99 -9.40 -20.62 23.13
N GLY A 100 -8.81 -19.73 22.32
CA GLY A 100 -8.36 -18.42 22.80
C GLY A 100 -8.24 -17.39 21.66
N PHE A 101 -9.04 -16.33 21.71
CA PHE A 101 -8.95 -15.23 20.75
C PHE A 101 -7.87 -14.23 21.21
N ASN A 102 -6.70 -14.29 20.58
CA ASN A 102 -5.62 -13.35 20.87
C ASN A 102 -5.59 -12.23 19.83
N VAL A 103 -5.97 -11.01 20.26
CA VAL A 103 -5.88 -9.77 19.46
C VAL A 103 -4.47 -9.15 19.47
N LEU A 104 -3.55 -9.75 20.24
CA LEU A 104 -2.13 -9.37 20.32
C LEU A 104 -1.18 -10.53 19.98
N PRO A 105 -1.20 -11.07 18.74
CA PRO A 105 -0.54 -12.33 18.40
C PRO A 105 0.99 -12.35 18.39
N PHE A 106 1.67 -11.23 18.64
CA PHE A 106 3.14 -11.21 18.89
C PHE A 106 3.48 -11.50 20.35
N VAL A 107 2.47 -11.50 21.22
CA VAL A 107 2.57 -11.89 22.62
C VAL A 107 2.03 -13.31 22.69
N ASP A 108 2.90 -14.25 22.35
CA ASP A 108 2.72 -15.68 22.62
C ASP A 108 3.49 -16.03 23.90
N ASP A 109 3.01 -17.00 24.67
CA ASP A 109 3.63 -17.41 25.94
C ASP A 109 4.98 -18.12 25.71
N GLY A 110 5.42 -18.23 24.44
CA GLY A 110 6.75 -18.68 24.04
C GLY A 110 7.02 -20.16 24.31
N SER A 111 5.97 -20.91 24.68
CA SER A 111 6.08 -22.31 25.09
C SER A 111 6.41 -23.25 23.92
N ASP A 112 6.14 -22.84 22.67
CA ASP A 112 6.49 -23.57 21.45
C ASP A 112 7.37 -22.73 20.52
N GLY A 113 8.60 -23.20 20.27
CA GLY A 113 9.61 -22.48 19.46
C GLY A 113 9.15 -22.18 18.03
N LEU A 114 8.31 -23.03 17.44
CA LEU A 114 7.75 -22.81 16.10
C LEU A 114 6.76 -21.63 16.06
N GLY A 115 5.92 -21.49 17.10
CA GLY A 115 4.99 -20.37 17.25
C GLY A 115 5.72 -19.04 17.37
N SER A 116 6.76 -19.00 18.20
CA SER A 116 7.60 -17.80 18.38
C SER A 116 8.27 -17.33 17.08
N LEU A 117 8.79 -18.27 16.26
CA LEU A 117 9.43 -17.96 14.98
C LEU A 117 8.42 -17.44 13.96
N TRP A 118 7.23 -18.03 13.93
CA TRP A 118 6.12 -17.58 13.08
C TRP A 118 5.66 -16.17 13.45
N SER A 119 5.51 -15.89 14.75
CA SER A 119 5.14 -14.56 15.25
C SER A 119 6.19 -13.51 14.92
N LEU A 120 7.48 -13.85 15.03
CA LEU A 120 8.57 -12.96 14.63
C LEU A 120 8.55 -12.65 13.13
N ALA A 121 8.34 -13.67 12.30
CA ALA A 121 8.17 -13.48 10.86
C ALA A 121 6.99 -12.53 10.58
N CYS A 122 5.82 -12.76 11.15
CA CYS A 122 4.68 -11.87 10.99
C CYS A 122 4.99 -10.43 11.45
N ALA A 123 5.69 -10.27 12.58
CA ALA A 123 6.06 -8.97 13.13
C ALA A 123 6.92 -8.16 12.16
N LEU A 124 7.92 -8.78 11.53
CA LEU A 124 8.78 -8.12 10.55
C LEU A 124 7.98 -7.57 9.37
N GLY A 125 7.06 -8.37 8.83
CA GLY A 125 6.19 -7.93 7.72
C GLY A 125 5.27 -6.77 8.11
N PHE A 126 4.73 -6.80 9.33
CA PHE A 126 3.91 -5.72 9.89
C PHE A 126 4.71 -4.43 10.05
N ILE A 127 5.91 -4.49 10.63
CA ILE A 127 6.78 -3.33 10.79
C ILE A 127 7.09 -2.74 9.42
N ALA A 128 7.48 -3.56 8.44
CA ALA A 128 7.78 -3.10 7.08
C ALA A 128 6.57 -2.41 6.41
N LEU A 129 5.37 -2.93 6.59
CA LEU A 129 4.14 -2.31 6.08
C LEU A 129 3.83 -0.98 6.78
N THR A 130 3.97 -0.92 8.10
CA THR A 130 3.77 0.31 8.90
C THR A 130 4.78 1.39 8.52
N VAL A 131 6.05 1.04 8.30
CA VAL A 131 7.06 1.96 7.77
C VAL A 131 6.61 2.58 6.44
N ARG A 132 6.14 1.76 5.50
CA ARG A 132 5.64 2.24 4.19
C ARG A 132 4.39 3.09 4.32
N ARG A 133 3.51 2.81 5.30
CA ARG A 133 2.34 3.66 5.60
C ARG A 133 2.76 5.00 6.18
N LEU A 134 3.75 5.02 7.08
CA LEU A 134 4.31 6.25 7.65
C LEU A 134 4.91 7.15 6.57
N HIS A 135 5.67 6.58 5.65
CA HIS A 135 6.20 7.31 4.50
C HIS A 135 5.08 7.91 3.62
N ASP A 136 3.96 7.20 3.44
CA ASP A 136 2.82 7.70 2.68
C ASP A 136 2.15 8.93 3.30
N VAL A 137 2.18 9.05 4.63
CA VAL A 137 1.67 10.22 5.36
C VAL A 137 2.74 11.27 5.67
N ASN A 138 3.94 11.12 5.09
CA ASN A 138 5.08 12.02 5.28
C ASN A 138 5.68 12.01 6.70
N LEU A 139 5.66 10.86 7.37
CA LEU A 139 6.27 10.64 8.69
C LEU A 139 7.49 9.73 8.60
N SER A 140 8.36 9.82 9.62
CA SER A 140 9.55 8.96 9.73
C SER A 140 9.17 7.50 9.92
N GLY A 141 9.76 6.60 9.13
CA GLY A 141 9.59 5.16 9.27
C GLY A 141 10.00 4.61 10.64
N LEU A 142 10.90 5.29 11.37
CA LEU A 142 11.31 4.87 12.72
C LEU A 142 10.15 4.80 13.70
N LEU A 143 9.07 5.57 13.48
CA LEU A 143 7.88 5.51 14.32
C LEU A 143 7.18 4.14 14.27
N ALA A 144 7.47 3.30 13.28
CA ALA A 144 6.97 1.93 13.22
C ALA A 144 7.45 1.08 14.41
N LEU A 145 8.54 1.46 15.08
CA LEU A 145 9.01 0.77 16.29
C LEU A 145 8.03 0.90 17.47
N LEU A 146 7.16 1.91 17.47
CA LEU A 146 6.09 2.02 18.47
C LEU A 146 5.11 0.83 18.42
N PHE A 147 5.07 0.11 17.29
CA PHE A 147 4.29 -1.11 17.14
C PHE A 147 4.74 -2.23 18.10
N VAL A 148 5.99 -2.21 18.56
CA VAL A 148 6.54 -3.21 19.50
C VAL A 148 5.90 -3.10 20.89
N ILE A 149 5.35 -1.93 21.24
CA ILE A 149 4.70 -1.71 22.54
C ILE A 149 3.19 -1.94 22.36
N PRO A 150 2.59 -3.08 22.75
CA PRO A 150 1.28 -3.51 22.28
C PRO A 150 0.12 -2.51 22.44
N PRO A 151 -0.10 -1.87 23.61
CA PRO A 151 -1.22 -0.94 23.75
C PRO A 151 -1.03 0.33 22.89
N ILE A 152 0.21 0.81 22.77
CA ILE A 152 0.55 1.99 21.97
C ILE A 152 0.52 1.64 20.48
N GLY A 153 1.07 0.47 20.14
CA GLY A 153 1.21 -0.05 18.80
C GLY A 153 -0.12 -0.23 18.11
N ILE A 154 -1.12 -0.84 18.75
CA ILE A 154 -2.47 -0.97 18.17
C ILE A 154 -3.08 0.40 17.89
N LEU A 155 -3.08 1.30 18.88
CA LEU A 155 -3.72 2.60 18.73
C LEU A 155 -3.04 3.43 17.63
N PHE A 156 -1.71 3.44 17.63
CA PHE A 156 -0.90 4.08 16.60
C PHE A 156 -1.21 3.54 15.20
N SER A 157 -1.38 2.22 15.10
CA SER A 157 -1.69 1.50 13.87
C SER A 157 -3.08 1.80 13.32
N LEU A 158 -4.06 1.96 14.20
CA LEU A 158 -5.40 2.39 13.79
C LEU A 158 -5.36 3.83 13.29
N ILE A 159 -4.69 4.72 14.01
CA ILE A 159 -4.56 6.13 13.63
C ILE A 159 -3.87 6.27 12.27
N ILE A 160 -2.72 5.61 12.06
CA ILE A 160 -1.96 5.73 10.81
C ILE A 160 -2.68 5.09 9.61
N GLY A 161 -3.49 4.06 9.87
CA GLY A 161 -4.34 3.43 8.87
C GLY A 161 -5.50 4.32 8.41
N LEU A 162 -5.97 5.23 9.26
CA LEU A 162 -7.08 6.15 8.97
C LEU A 162 -6.64 7.48 8.38
N ILE A 163 -5.42 7.95 8.69
CA ILE A 163 -4.90 9.23 8.16
C ILE A 163 -4.83 9.19 6.64
N SER A 164 -5.22 10.28 5.96
CA SER A 164 -5.10 10.45 4.50
C SER A 164 -3.65 10.56 4.03
N SER A 165 -3.37 10.04 2.82
CA SER A 165 -2.05 10.15 2.18
C SER A 165 -1.61 11.60 2.01
N ASN A 166 -0.34 11.91 2.24
CA ASN A 166 0.22 13.25 2.06
C ASN A 166 1.06 13.31 0.77
N PRO A 167 0.83 14.28 -0.14
CA PRO A 167 1.65 14.46 -1.34
C PRO A 167 3.16 14.53 -1.06
N GLN A 168 3.58 15.10 0.08
CA GLN A 168 4.98 15.23 0.45
C GLN A 168 5.66 13.87 0.76
N GLY A 169 4.89 12.80 0.95
CA GLY A 169 5.42 11.45 1.16
C GLY A 169 6.21 10.89 -0.03
N GLN A 170 6.09 11.48 -1.22
CA GLN A 170 6.88 11.10 -2.40
C GLN A 170 8.39 11.14 -2.20
N GLN A 171 8.88 11.92 -1.24
CA GLN A 171 10.33 11.96 -0.96
C GLN A 171 10.90 10.60 -0.58
N TYR A 172 10.05 9.67 -0.11
CA TYR A 172 10.40 8.30 0.24
C TYR A 172 10.29 7.32 -0.94
N ASP A 173 9.83 7.79 -2.11
CA ASP A 173 9.81 6.98 -3.32
C ASP A 173 11.23 6.76 -3.83
N ARG A 174 11.58 5.49 -4.05
CA ARG A 174 12.85 5.11 -4.68
C ARG A 174 12.57 4.41 -6.00
N PRO A 175 12.32 5.16 -7.10
CA PRO A 175 12.33 4.59 -8.43
C PRO A 175 13.74 4.09 -8.71
N LEU A 176 13.94 2.77 -8.60
CA LEU A 176 15.17 2.01 -8.89
C LEU A 176 16.32 2.87 -9.46
N GLN A 177 17.17 3.40 -8.59
CA GLN A 177 18.54 3.69 -9.01
C GLN A 177 19.20 2.32 -9.16
N ARG A 178 19.71 2.04 -10.36
CA ARG A 178 20.43 0.80 -10.67
C ARG A 178 21.58 0.57 -9.71
#